data_AF-M1P7X8-F1
#
_entry.id   AF-M1P7X8-F1
#
_cell.length_a   1.000
_cell.length_b   1.000
_cell.length_c   1.000
_cell.angle_alpha   90.00
_cell.angle_beta   90.00
_cell.angle_gamma   90.00
#
_symmetry.space_group_name_H-M   'P 1'
#
loop_
_entity.id
_entity.type
_entity.pdbx_description
1 polymer ?
#
loop_
_entity_poly.entity_id
_entity_poly.type
_entity_poly.pdbx_seq_one_letter_code
_entity_poly.pdbx_strand_id
1 'polypeptide(L)'
;MAFEETAEDLAENFASMGFDLDSLEARNKLIVDYVRIEKSEIEETGEYDLEGLFIRLGLAIDSIGAKRVALDTLEVLFSGFQNEAILRSELRRLFRWLKDRGVTAIVTGERGETSLTRYGLEEYVADCVIFLDNRMEEQIATRRLRIIKYRGSKHGTNEYPFMIEEDGMSVLPITSLGLEHEASRERISTGIPRLDTMLGGQGYYRGTTILISGTAGSGKTSFAAQFCKAACEREESCLYFAYEESPDQIIRNMRSIGIDLKPYLDSGLLKIHASRPMAYGLEMHLITMRKFLDTFKPNVVVIDPISNLTNVGTQTDVRLMLTRFIDYLKLRNITAVCTSLVEHESTAGINAEGISSLMDTWVNLRFFENSNERNRGISVIKSRGMGHSNQIREYLLTDHGIEIQDVYLGPSGDLLMGSSKAVQEAEELAESVAQRQNADRKKRELETRLKSLDAQIASLNSEYETQKEELDRLISDQQLGNEALATGRSELARIRKADKP
;
A
#
# COMPACT_ATOMS: atom_id res chain seq x y z
N MET A 1 41.07 0.87 25.97
CA MET A 1 42.19 -0.02 26.35
C MET A 1 41.90 -1.36 25.74
N ALA A 2 42.84 -1.87 24.95
CA ALA A 2 42.71 -3.09 24.17
C ALA A 2 43.75 -4.12 24.64
N PHE A 3 43.35 -5.38 24.72
CA PHE A 3 44.19 -6.48 25.20
C PHE A 3 44.54 -7.48 24.09
N GLU A 4 43.79 -7.48 22.99
CA GLU A 4 44.00 -8.39 21.85
C GLU A 4 44.50 -7.64 20.62
N GLU A 5 43.77 -6.62 20.17
CA GLU A 5 44.08 -5.84 18.97
C GLU A 5 44.97 -4.64 19.27
N THR A 6 45.95 -4.38 18.40
CA THR A 6 46.83 -3.23 18.54
C THR A 6 46.10 -1.92 18.19
N ALA A 7 46.68 -0.77 18.55
CA ALA A 7 46.12 0.52 18.17
C ALA A 7 46.07 0.72 16.64
N GLU A 8 47.05 0.19 15.91
CA GLU A 8 47.12 0.24 14.46
C GLU A 8 46.01 -0.63 13.82
N ASP A 9 45.82 -1.87 14.31
CA ASP A 9 44.76 -2.76 13.83
C ASP A 9 43.37 -2.14 14.06
N LEU A 10 43.15 -1.54 15.23
CA LEU A 10 41.91 -0.86 15.55
C LEU A 10 41.69 0.35 14.62
N ALA A 11 42.71 1.17 14.37
CA ALA A 11 42.60 2.29 13.44
C ALA A 11 42.20 1.82 12.02
N GLU A 12 42.81 0.74 11.51
CA GLU A 12 42.49 0.17 10.20
C GLU A 12 41.05 -0.40 10.16
N ASN A 13 40.66 -1.18 11.17
CA ASN A 13 39.33 -1.77 11.27
C ASN A 13 38.22 -0.71 11.31
N PHE A 14 38.42 0.34 12.12
CA PHE A 14 37.44 1.41 12.29
C PHE A 14 37.41 2.40 11.11
N ALA A 15 38.50 2.54 10.35
CA ALA A 15 38.52 3.34 9.12
C ALA A 15 37.52 2.82 8.09
N SER A 16 37.32 1.49 8.00
CA SER A 16 36.32 0.88 7.11
C SER A 16 34.87 1.24 7.46
N MET A 17 34.62 1.67 8.70
CA MET A 17 33.32 2.11 9.22
C MET A 17 33.22 3.65 9.32
N GLY A 18 34.09 4.37 8.60
CA GLY A 18 34.08 5.83 8.57
C GLY A 18 34.57 6.52 9.84
N PHE A 19 35.21 5.79 10.77
CA PHE A 19 35.79 6.36 11.98
C PHE A 19 37.30 6.57 11.81
N ASP A 20 37.73 7.83 11.94
CA ASP A 20 39.14 8.23 11.91
C ASP A 20 39.67 8.35 13.35
N LEU A 21 40.24 7.24 13.86
CA LEU A 21 40.78 7.17 15.22
C LEU A 21 42.04 8.02 15.37
N ASP A 22 42.93 8.04 14.37
CA ASP A 22 44.17 8.81 14.39
C ASP A 22 43.89 10.31 14.56
N SER A 23 42.89 10.84 13.86
CA SER A 23 42.43 12.22 14.01
C SER A 23 41.84 12.50 15.40
N LEU A 24 41.21 11.51 16.04
CA LEU A 24 40.69 11.65 17.41
C LEU A 24 41.83 11.66 18.44
N GLU A 25 42.85 10.83 18.26
CA GLU A 25 44.04 10.83 19.12
C GLU A 25 44.83 12.14 18.97
N ALA A 26 45.07 12.60 17.74
CA ALA A 26 45.77 13.86 17.46
C ALA A 26 45.05 15.08 18.09
N ARG A 27 43.73 15.02 18.24
CA ARG A 27 42.90 16.06 18.89
C ARG A 27 42.74 15.86 20.40
N ASN A 28 43.45 14.90 20.98
CA ASN A 28 43.38 14.52 22.39
C ASN A 28 41.94 14.19 22.84
N LYS A 29 41.18 13.51 21.97
CA LYS A 29 39.78 13.07 22.21
C LYS A 29 39.67 11.57 22.45
N LEU A 30 40.67 10.81 22.04
CA LEU A 30 40.78 9.37 22.22
C LEU A 30 42.21 9.05 22.68
N ILE A 31 42.35 7.98 23.46
CA ILE A 31 43.62 7.33 23.71
C ILE A 31 43.39 5.83 23.64
N VAL A 32 44.11 5.15 22.76
CA VAL A 32 44.09 3.70 22.64
C VAL A 32 45.33 3.15 23.36
N ASP A 33 45.13 2.67 24.57
CA ASP A 33 46.19 1.96 25.32
C ASP A 33 46.11 0.46 25.02
N TYR A 34 47.12 -0.07 24.32
CA TYR A 34 47.26 -1.50 24.05
C TYR A 34 48.12 -2.17 25.13
N VAL A 35 47.65 -3.28 25.65
CA VAL A 35 48.33 -4.09 26.66
C VAL A 35 48.47 -5.52 26.13
N ARG A 36 49.67 -5.85 25.64
CA ARG A 36 50.00 -7.21 25.25
C ARG A 36 50.15 -8.10 26.48
N ILE A 37 49.41 -9.20 26.52
CA ILE A 37 49.46 -10.18 27.61
C ILE A 37 49.57 -11.56 26.97
N GLU A 38 50.67 -12.27 27.22
CA GLU A 38 50.87 -13.63 26.73
C GLU A 38 50.85 -14.64 27.87
N LYS A 39 50.04 -15.70 27.73
CA LYS A 39 49.96 -16.80 28.72
C LYS A 39 51.30 -17.41 29.09
N SER A 40 52.22 -17.49 28.12
CA SER A 40 53.57 -18.02 28.32
C SER A 40 54.46 -17.11 29.17
N GLU A 41 54.12 -15.83 29.28
CA GLU A 41 54.88 -14.81 30.02
C GLU A 41 54.26 -14.53 31.40
N ILE A 42 53.12 -15.14 31.72
CA ILE A 42 52.48 -15.03 33.03
C ILE A 42 53.07 -16.08 33.98
N GLU A 43 54.00 -15.66 34.83
CA GLU A 43 54.39 -16.43 36.01
C GLU A 43 53.54 -15.98 37.20
N GLU A 44 52.74 -16.89 37.76
CA GLU A 44 51.94 -16.62 38.96
C GLU A 44 52.86 -16.59 40.19
N THR A 45 53.30 -15.39 40.57
CA THR A 45 54.04 -15.16 41.82
C THR A 45 53.20 -14.34 42.79
N GLY A 46 52.62 -14.97 43.82
CA GLY A 46 51.80 -14.30 44.83
C GLY A 46 50.31 -14.23 44.48
N GLU A 47 49.58 -13.31 45.12
CA GLU A 47 48.16 -13.07 44.82
C GLU A 47 48.02 -12.16 43.60
N TYR A 48 47.09 -12.49 42.71
CA TYR A 48 46.80 -11.68 41.51
C TYR A 48 46.22 -10.30 41.87
N ASP A 49 46.78 -9.23 41.28
CA ASP A 49 46.39 -7.84 41.54
C ASP A 49 46.35 -7.01 40.25
N LEU A 50 45.28 -6.22 40.07
CA LEU A 50 45.09 -5.27 38.97
C LEU A 50 45.68 -3.87 39.23
N GLU A 51 46.50 -3.66 40.26
CA GLU A 51 47.03 -2.33 40.61
C GLU A 51 47.81 -1.66 39.45
N GLY A 52 48.65 -2.42 38.73
CA GLY A 52 49.34 -1.91 37.53
C GLY A 52 48.37 -1.42 36.45
N LEU A 53 47.23 -2.09 36.30
CA LEU A 53 46.16 -1.71 35.38
C LEU A 53 45.49 -0.41 35.83
N PHE A 54 45.23 -0.23 37.13
CA PHE A 54 44.65 1.02 37.66
C PHE A 54 45.55 2.23 37.45
N ILE A 55 46.87 2.06 37.56
CA ILE A 55 47.83 3.13 37.30
C ILE A 55 47.78 3.53 35.83
N ARG A 56 47.83 2.57 34.89
CA ARG A 56 47.73 2.85 33.44
C ARG A 56 46.41 3.49 33.08
N LEU A 57 45.29 2.92 33.53
CA LEU A 57 43.96 3.49 33.30
C LEU A 57 43.84 4.89 33.90
N GLY A 58 44.37 5.13 35.10
CA GLY A 58 44.35 6.43 35.75
C GLY A 58 45.09 7.47 34.92
N LEU A 59 46.31 7.16 34.48
CA LEU A 59 47.11 8.04 33.62
C LEU A 59 46.39 8.34 32.30
N ALA A 60 45.81 7.34 31.64
CA ALA A 60 45.08 7.50 30.39
C ALA A 60 43.78 8.33 30.55
N ILE A 61 43.05 8.13 31.65
CA ILE A 61 41.85 8.92 31.96
C ILE A 61 42.23 10.38 32.21
N ASP A 62 43.25 10.60 33.03
CA ASP A 62 43.66 11.94 33.47
C ASP A 62 44.33 12.74 32.33
N SER A 63 45.03 12.08 31.39
CA SER A 63 45.73 12.75 30.27
C SER A 63 44.79 13.39 29.24
N ILE A 64 43.61 12.80 29.01
CA ILE A 64 42.61 13.32 28.06
C ILE A 64 41.34 13.84 28.75
N GLY A 65 41.24 13.73 30.08
CA GLY A 65 40.02 14.02 30.83
C GLY A 65 38.85 13.13 30.40
N ALA A 66 39.13 11.82 30.25
CA ALA A 66 38.18 10.87 29.70
C ALA A 66 36.90 10.79 30.55
N LYS A 67 35.75 10.73 29.88
CA LYS A 67 34.44 10.47 30.52
C LYS A 67 33.95 9.05 30.32
N ARG A 68 34.55 8.34 29.35
CA ARG A 68 34.16 7.01 28.90
C ARG A 68 35.40 6.15 28.76
N VAL A 69 35.30 4.89 29.14
CA VAL A 69 36.36 3.89 29.05
C VAL A 69 35.80 2.67 28.35
N ALA A 70 36.48 2.16 27.33
CA ALA A 70 36.19 0.86 26.73
C ALA A 70 37.34 -0.10 27.09
N LEU A 71 37.00 -1.29 27.59
CA LEU A 71 37.94 -2.38 27.91
C LEU A 71 37.61 -3.57 27.00
N ASP A 72 38.57 -4.01 26.18
CA ASP A 72 38.34 -4.99 25.12
C ASP A 72 39.49 -6.00 24.93
N THR A 73 39.37 -7.29 25.25
CA THR A 73 38.40 -7.96 26.14
C THR A 73 39.03 -8.17 27.52
N LEU A 74 38.24 -8.24 28.61
CA LEU A 74 38.83 -8.45 29.95
C LEU A 74 39.31 -9.89 30.16
N GLU A 75 38.87 -10.84 29.33
CA GLU A 75 39.17 -12.26 29.43
C GLU A 75 40.66 -12.57 29.31
N VAL A 76 41.39 -11.78 28.53
CA VAL A 76 42.84 -11.94 28.36
C VAL A 76 43.57 -11.78 29.70
N LEU A 77 43.08 -10.90 30.57
CA LEU A 77 43.63 -10.69 31.92
C LEU A 77 43.45 -11.92 32.81
N PHE A 78 42.46 -12.76 32.52
CA PHE A 78 42.15 -13.97 33.31
C PHE A 78 42.89 -15.19 32.81
N SER A 79 43.61 -15.04 31.69
CA SER A 79 44.17 -16.11 30.92
C SER A 79 45.42 -16.66 31.64
N GLY A 80 45.24 -17.72 32.43
CA GLY A 80 46.30 -18.29 33.27
C GLY A 80 45.90 -18.54 34.72
N PHE A 81 44.77 -17.99 35.18
CA PHE A 81 44.30 -18.13 36.57
C PHE A 81 43.25 -19.22 36.74
N GLN A 82 43.38 -20.01 37.81
CA GLN A 82 42.42 -21.08 38.16
C GLN A 82 41.43 -20.69 39.27
N ASN A 83 41.71 -19.64 40.06
CA ASN A 83 40.88 -19.28 41.21
C ASN A 83 39.87 -18.16 40.89
N GLU A 84 38.66 -18.56 40.54
CA GLU A 84 37.54 -17.65 40.21
C GLU A 84 37.17 -16.67 41.34
N ALA A 85 37.43 -16.99 42.61
CA ALA A 85 37.07 -16.13 43.73
C ALA A 85 37.91 -14.84 43.75
N ILE A 86 39.21 -14.96 43.50
CA ILE A 86 40.17 -13.84 43.44
C ILE A 86 39.85 -12.97 42.22
N LEU A 87 39.58 -13.59 41.08
CA LEU A 87 39.18 -12.89 39.86
C LEU A 87 37.90 -12.06 40.07
N ARG A 88 36.90 -12.64 40.73
CA ARG A 88 35.65 -11.93 41.06
C ARG A 88 35.89 -10.74 41.99
N SER A 89 36.79 -10.84 42.96
CA SER A 89 37.12 -9.70 43.84
C SER A 89 37.84 -8.58 43.07
N GLU A 90 38.78 -8.92 42.19
CA GLU A 90 39.55 -7.96 41.40
C GLU A 90 38.68 -7.24 40.35
N LEU A 91 37.80 -7.97 39.64
CA LEU A 91 36.79 -7.37 38.77
C LEU A 91 35.88 -6.38 39.52
N ARG A 92 35.45 -6.76 40.72
CA ARG A 92 34.62 -5.89 41.57
C ARG A 92 35.39 -4.67 42.06
N ARG A 93 36.71 -4.77 42.25
CA ARG A 93 37.59 -3.66 42.62
C ARG A 93 37.78 -2.71 41.43
N LEU A 94 38.04 -3.24 40.24
CA LEU A 94 38.13 -2.47 38.99
C LEU A 94 36.85 -1.67 38.71
N PHE A 95 35.68 -2.31 38.73
CA PHE A 95 34.42 -1.62 38.42
C PHE A 95 34.04 -0.57 39.47
N ARG A 96 34.33 -0.83 40.76
CA ARG A 96 34.16 0.18 41.82
C ARG A 96 35.10 1.36 41.61
N TRP A 97 36.37 1.10 41.31
CA TRP A 97 37.35 2.16 41.05
C TRP A 97 36.95 3.04 39.86
N LEU A 98 36.49 2.45 38.76
CA LEU A 98 35.97 3.20 37.60
C LEU A 98 34.74 4.06 37.98
N LYS A 99 33.86 3.52 38.81
CA LYS A 99 32.67 4.22 39.32
C LYS A 99 33.04 5.39 40.22
N ASP A 100 34.01 5.21 41.12
CA ASP A 100 34.51 6.24 42.03
C ASP A 100 35.23 7.37 41.26
N ARG A 101 35.88 7.03 40.14
CA ARG A 101 36.43 8.01 39.17
C ARG A 101 35.36 8.75 38.38
N GLY A 102 34.09 8.32 38.42
CA GLY A 102 32.97 8.97 37.73
C GLY A 102 32.96 8.76 36.20
N VAL A 103 33.65 7.73 35.70
CA VAL A 103 33.69 7.40 34.26
C VAL A 103 32.64 6.34 33.90
N THR A 104 32.10 6.42 32.68
CA THR A 104 31.22 5.36 32.14
C THR A 104 32.06 4.29 31.45
N ALA A 105 32.07 3.07 31.97
CA ALA A 105 32.84 1.97 31.41
C ALA A 105 31.96 1.04 30.55
N ILE A 106 32.46 0.69 29.36
CA ILE A 106 31.98 -0.41 28.53
C ILE A 106 33.04 -1.50 28.56
N VAL A 107 32.59 -2.73 28.79
CA VAL A 107 33.44 -3.90 28.92
C VAL A 107 32.90 -4.93 27.95
N THR A 108 33.73 -5.42 27.04
CA THR A 108 33.38 -6.56 26.19
C THR A 108 33.71 -7.85 26.94
N GLY A 109 32.94 -8.89 26.64
CA GLY A 109 33.19 -10.22 27.16
C GLY A 109 32.75 -11.30 26.19
N GLU A 110 33.47 -12.42 26.21
CA GLU A 110 33.26 -13.56 25.33
C GLU A 110 32.22 -14.53 25.89
N ARG A 111 31.37 -15.09 25.04
CA ARG A 111 30.33 -16.04 25.45
C ARG A 111 30.91 -17.37 25.92
N GLY A 112 30.48 -17.85 27.09
CA GLY A 112 30.79 -19.19 27.60
C GLY A 112 29.84 -20.28 27.06
N GLU A 113 30.20 -21.55 27.25
CA GLU A 113 29.34 -22.68 26.83
C GLU A 113 28.03 -22.75 27.64
N THR A 114 28.07 -22.37 28.92
CA THR A 114 26.94 -22.50 29.87
C THR A 114 26.50 -21.20 30.54
N SER A 115 27.31 -20.14 30.48
CA SER A 115 27.06 -18.83 31.11
C SER A 115 27.11 -17.70 30.07
N LEU A 116 26.66 -16.47 30.41
CA LEU A 116 26.62 -15.38 29.42
C LEU A 116 28.03 -14.96 29.00
N THR A 117 29.00 -15.08 29.90
CA THR A 117 30.43 -14.90 29.66
C THR A 117 31.22 -16.17 29.95
N ARG A 118 32.47 -16.28 29.50
CA ARG A 118 33.31 -17.47 29.64
C ARG A 118 33.41 -18.01 31.07
N TYR A 119 33.51 -17.12 32.05
CA TYR A 119 33.61 -17.46 33.47
C TYR A 119 32.35 -17.11 34.27
N GLY A 120 31.36 -16.47 33.65
CA GLY A 120 30.12 -16.03 34.31
C GLY A 120 30.34 -15.09 35.50
N LEU A 121 31.44 -14.32 35.53
CA LEU A 121 31.80 -13.46 36.67
C LEU A 121 31.34 -12.01 36.45
N GLU A 122 31.56 -11.52 35.25
CA GLU A 122 31.33 -10.16 34.75
C GLU A 122 29.85 -9.79 34.89
N GLU A 123 28.97 -10.72 34.52
CA GLU A 123 27.52 -10.55 34.52
C GLU A 123 26.94 -10.30 35.93
N TYR A 124 27.60 -10.71 37.02
CA TYR A 124 27.11 -10.45 38.39
C TYR A 124 27.54 -9.08 38.91
N VAL A 125 28.75 -8.65 38.52
CA VAL A 125 29.38 -7.42 39.02
C VAL A 125 28.90 -6.20 38.24
N ALA A 126 28.58 -6.35 36.96
CA ALA A 126 28.14 -5.24 36.11
C ALA A 126 26.79 -4.63 36.56
N ASP A 127 26.66 -3.31 36.39
CA ASP A 127 25.39 -2.59 36.62
C ASP A 127 24.41 -2.77 35.44
N CYS A 128 24.92 -2.88 34.21
CA CYS A 128 24.17 -3.17 33.00
C CYS A 128 24.83 -4.34 32.24
N VAL A 129 24.02 -5.25 31.70
CA VAL A 129 24.50 -6.35 30.83
C VAL A 129 23.74 -6.30 29.52
N ILE A 130 24.49 -6.16 28.44
CA ILE A 130 24.01 -6.18 27.06
C ILE A 130 24.52 -7.47 26.44
N PHE A 131 23.60 -8.30 25.96
CA PHE A 131 23.90 -9.58 25.33
C PHE A 131 23.76 -9.43 23.82
N LEU A 132 24.82 -9.78 23.09
CA LEU A 132 24.83 -9.83 21.62
C LEU A 132 24.85 -11.30 21.19
N ASP A 133 23.95 -11.66 20.28
CA ASP A 133 23.76 -13.02 19.80
C ASP A 133 23.72 -13.03 18.28
N ASN A 134 24.27 -14.07 17.66
CA ASN A 134 24.19 -14.31 16.22
C ASN A 134 23.58 -15.69 15.99
N ARG A 135 22.29 -15.72 15.63
CA ARG A 135 21.58 -16.99 15.40
C ARG A 135 21.57 -17.35 13.94
N MET A 136 21.80 -18.63 13.67
CA MET A 136 21.64 -19.22 12.34
C MET A 136 20.33 -20.01 12.31
N GLU A 137 19.32 -19.49 11.61
CA GLU A 137 18.04 -20.18 11.39
C GLU A 137 17.83 -20.31 9.88
N GLU A 138 17.56 -21.51 9.40
CA GLU A 138 17.32 -21.80 7.96
C GLU A 138 18.38 -21.20 7.01
N GLN A 139 19.65 -21.22 7.44
CA GLN A 139 20.82 -20.65 6.71
C GLN A 139 20.88 -19.11 6.68
N ILE A 140 20.02 -18.42 7.43
CA ILE A 140 20.04 -16.97 7.60
C ILE A 140 20.64 -16.64 8.97
N ALA A 141 21.73 -15.86 8.95
CA ALA A 141 22.34 -15.31 10.16
C ALA A 141 21.62 -14.03 10.60
N THR A 142 21.12 -14.00 11.83
CA THR A 142 20.46 -12.83 12.42
C THR A 142 21.16 -12.40 13.70
N ARG A 143 21.67 -11.15 13.70
CA ARG A 143 22.31 -10.51 14.86
C ARG A 143 21.27 -9.84 15.75
N ARG A 144 21.34 -10.08 17.06
CA ARG A 144 20.34 -9.63 18.04
C ARG A 144 21.01 -9.12 19.30
N LEU A 145 20.45 -8.05 19.84
CA LEU A 145 20.87 -7.36 21.06
C LEU A 145 19.77 -7.52 22.10
N ARG A 146 20.14 -7.82 23.33
CA ARG A 146 19.20 -7.86 24.45
C ARG A 146 19.80 -7.21 25.68
N ILE A 147 19.04 -6.38 26.38
CA ILE A 147 19.43 -5.88 27.68
C ILE A 147 18.95 -6.90 28.73
N ILE A 148 19.90 -7.61 29.35
CA ILE A 148 19.61 -8.63 30.37
C ILE A 148 19.27 -7.97 31.71
N LYS A 149 20.01 -6.91 32.05
CA LYS A 149 19.76 -6.10 33.23
C LYS A 149 20.26 -4.67 33.04
N TYR A 150 19.61 -3.76 33.77
CA TYR A 150 20.06 -2.39 33.95
C TYR A 150 19.64 -1.94 35.35
N ARG A 151 20.57 -1.96 36.31
CA ARG A 151 20.28 -1.57 37.70
C ARG A 151 19.86 -0.10 37.75
N GLY A 152 18.71 0.17 38.38
CA GLY A 152 18.20 1.53 38.58
C GLY A 152 17.47 2.14 37.38
N SER A 153 17.31 1.44 36.26
CA SER A 153 16.55 1.92 35.10
C SER A 153 15.61 0.87 34.52
N LYS A 154 14.46 1.31 34.00
CA LYS A 154 13.64 0.48 33.13
C LYS A 154 14.37 0.28 31.80
N HIS A 155 14.21 -0.91 31.21
CA HIS A 155 14.78 -1.28 29.93
C HIS A 155 13.86 -2.25 29.22
N GLY A 156 13.99 -2.36 27.89
CA GLY A 156 13.27 -3.34 27.11
C GLY A 156 13.74 -4.76 27.40
N THR A 157 12.80 -5.68 27.58
CA THR A 157 13.08 -7.10 27.91
C THR A 157 13.25 -7.99 26.69
N ASN A 158 12.87 -7.48 25.51
CA ASN A 158 12.86 -8.22 24.25
C ASN A 158 14.24 -8.26 23.60
N GLU A 159 14.38 -9.14 22.61
CA GLU A 159 15.54 -9.17 21.72
C GLU A 159 15.30 -8.18 20.56
N TYR A 160 16.32 -7.36 20.28
CA TYR A 160 16.29 -6.33 19.26
C TYR A 160 17.30 -6.68 18.17
N PRO A 161 16.86 -6.90 16.92
CA PRO A 161 17.79 -7.11 15.83
C PRO A 161 18.64 -5.86 15.61
N PHE A 162 19.92 -6.08 15.27
CA PHE A 162 20.84 -5.01 14.96
C PHE A 162 21.69 -5.33 13.73
N MET A 163 22.22 -4.28 13.13
CA MET A 163 23.13 -4.37 11.98
C MET A 163 24.42 -3.62 12.27
N ILE A 164 25.49 -4.01 11.58
CA ILE A 164 26.75 -3.29 11.53
C ILE A 164 26.95 -2.95 10.06
N GLU A 165 27.00 -1.67 9.74
CA GLU A 165 27.17 -1.12 8.39
C GLU A 165 28.40 -0.19 8.34
N GLU A 166 28.62 0.46 7.19
CA GLU A 166 29.69 1.44 6.98
C GLU A 166 29.61 2.65 7.92
N ASP A 167 28.46 2.91 8.55
CA ASP A 167 28.26 3.98 9.56
C ASP A 167 28.16 3.46 11.00
N GLY A 168 28.48 2.17 11.22
CA GLY A 168 28.54 1.54 12.53
C GLY A 168 27.30 0.70 12.88
N MET A 169 26.97 0.63 14.17
CA MET A 169 25.93 -0.26 14.70
C MET A 169 24.55 0.41 14.74
N SER A 170 23.55 -0.20 14.10
CA SER A 170 22.15 0.26 14.08
C SER A 170 21.23 -0.76 14.76
N VAL A 171 20.50 -0.32 15.79
CA VAL A 171 19.50 -1.16 16.50
C VAL A 171 18.10 -0.69 16.15
N LEU A 172 17.22 -1.62 15.77
CA LEU A 172 15.81 -1.31 15.61
C LEU A 172 15.06 -1.51 16.93
N PRO A 173 14.57 -0.44 17.59
CA PRO A 173 13.59 -0.63 18.63
C PRO A 173 12.33 -1.25 18.00
N ILE A 174 11.72 -2.20 18.70
CA ILE A 174 10.31 -2.55 18.45
C ILE A 174 9.54 -1.24 18.56
N THR A 175 8.84 -0.88 17.48
CA THR A 175 8.10 0.38 17.38
C THR A 175 7.23 0.60 18.61
N SER A 176 7.08 1.88 18.98
CA SER A 176 6.35 2.40 20.13
C SER A 176 5.10 1.57 20.44
N LEU A 177 4.98 1.09 21.69
CA LEU A 177 3.80 0.36 22.18
C LEU A 177 2.49 1.17 22.13
N GLY A 178 2.52 2.44 21.70
CA GLY A 178 1.37 3.34 21.62
C GLY A 178 0.78 3.39 20.20
N LEU A 179 -0.52 3.12 20.10
CA LEU A 179 -1.35 3.32 18.90
C LEU A 179 -1.90 4.76 18.82
N GLU A 180 -1.07 5.75 19.15
CA GLU A 180 -1.48 7.16 19.30
C GLU A 180 -1.10 8.01 18.07
N HIS A 181 -1.32 7.49 16.85
CA HIS A 181 -1.09 8.27 15.64
C HIS A 181 -2.33 9.08 15.25
N GLU A 182 -2.16 10.34 14.83
CA GLU A 182 -3.26 11.10 14.26
C GLU A 182 -3.60 10.60 12.84
N ALA A 183 -4.87 10.28 12.60
CA ALA A 183 -5.35 9.88 11.29
C ALA A 183 -5.69 11.11 10.45
N SER A 184 -5.09 11.22 9.25
CA SER A 184 -5.42 12.30 8.31
C SER A 184 -6.86 12.17 7.80
N ARG A 185 -7.52 13.32 7.59
CA ARG A 185 -8.82 13.42 6.91
C ARG A 185 -8.70 13.72 5.43
N GLU A 186 -7.48 13.98 4.95
CA GLU A 186 -7.20 14.32 3.57
C GLU A 186 -7.43 13.10 2.65
N ARG A 187 -8.04 13.34 1.49
CA ARG A 187 -8.33 12.33 0.48
C ARG A 187 -7.42 12.52 -0.73
N ILE A 188 -6.86 11.42 -1.24
CA ILE A 188 -5.95 11.39 -2.38
C ILE A 188 -6.49 10.45 -3.46
N SER A 189 -6.52 10.93 -4.71
CA SER A 189 -7.00 10.16 -5.84
C SER A 189 -6.12 8.93 -6.10
N THR A 190 -6.76 7.83 -6.45
CA THR A 190 -6.11 6.60 -6.89
C THR A 190 -5.39 6.72 -8.24
N GLY A 191 -5.67 7.79 -9.01
CA GLY A 191 -5.27 7.90 -10.41
C GLY A 191 -6.19 7.16 -11.37
N ILE A 192 -7.23 6.47 -10.86
CA ILE A 192 -8.24 5.78 -11.66
C ILE A 192 -9.62 6.33 -11.24
N PRO A 193 -10.23 7.24 -12.03
CA PRO A 193 -11.47 7.93 -11.63
C PRO A 193 -12.62 6.99 -11.21
N ARG A 194 -12.71 5.83 -11.86
CA ARG A 194 -13.71 4.82 -11.52
C ARG A 194 -13.42 4.07 -10.23
N LEU A 195 -12.15 3.88 -9.88
CA LEU A 195 -11.78 3.34 -8.58
C LEU A 195 -12.04 4.37 -7.46
N ASP A 196 -11.79 5.65 -7.72
CA ASP A 196 -12.17 6.73 -6.81
C ASP A 196 -13.68 6.71 -6.54
N THR A 197 -14.49 6.53 -7.59
CA THR A 197 -15.96 6.36 -7.46
C THR A 197 -16.32 5.18 -6.56
N MET A 198 -15.63 4.04 -6.69
CA MET A 198 -15.82 2.87 -5.81
C MET A 198 -15.44 3.14 -4.35
N LEU A 199 -14.72 4.22 -4.07
CA LEU A 199 -14.25 4.62 -2.74
C LEU A 199 -14.95 5.90 -2.24
N GLY A 200 -16.12 6.27 -2.80
CA GLY A 200 -16.85 7.48 -2.40
C GLY A 200 -16.43 8.75 -3.13
N GLY A 201 -15.79 8.61 -4.29
CA GLY A 201 -15.50 9.68 -5.26
C GLY A 201 -14.16 10.39 -5.10
N GLN A 202 -13.40 10.11 -4.04
CA GLN A 202 -12.20 10.90 -3.69
C GLN A 202 -10.92 10.05 -3.50
N GLY A 203 -10.99 8.74 -3.73
CA GLY A 203 -9.85 7.83 -3.56
C GLY A 203 -9.56 7.46 -2.11
N TYR A 204 -8.30 7.35 -1.71
CA TYR A 204 -7.88 6.86 -0.39
C TYR A 204 -7.70 7.99 0.63
N TYR A 205 -7.63 7.67 1.92
CA TYR A 205 -7.11 8.61 2.93
C TYR A 205 -5.57 8.68 2.85
N ARG A 206 -5.00 9.86 3.08
CA ARG A 206 -3.55 10.00 3.26
C ARG A 206 -3.08 9.24 4.51
N GLY A 207 -1.93 8.58 4.41
CA GLY A 207 -1.34 7.82 5.53
C GLY A 207 -1.98 6.44 5.74
N THR A 208 -2.87 6.01 4.84
CA THR A 208 -3.52 4.70 4.93
C THR A 208 -2.67 3.60 4.31
N THR A 209 -2.94 2.35 4.69
CA THR A 209 -2.35 1.16 4.07
C THR A 209 -3.35 0.45 3.15
N ILE A 210 -2.95 0.27 1.90
CA ILE A 210 -3.75 -0.35 0.84
C ILE A 210 -3.11 -1.68 0.46
N LEU A 211 -3.92 -2.75 0.44
CA LEU A 211 -3.53 -4.05 -0.06
C LEU A 211 -4.23 -4.34 -1.39
N ILE A 212 -3.47 -4.70 -2.41
CA ILE A 212 -3.97 -5.16 -3.70
C ILE A 212 -3.62 -6.65 -3.85
N SER A 213 -4.61 -7.53 -3.67
CA SER A 213 -4.41 -8.97 -3.78
C SER A 213 -4.91 -9.53 -5.10
N GLY A 214 -4.33 -10.65 -5.54
CA GLY A 214 -4.84 -11.38 -6.71
C GLY A 214 -3.84 -12.39 -7.25
N THR A 215 -4.30 -13.26 -8.14
CA THR A 215 -3.48 -14.29 -8.80
C THR A 215 -2.44 -13.69 -9.74
N ALA A 216 -1.47 -14.50 -10.19
CA ALA A 216 -0.47 -14.04 -11.14
C ALA A 216 -1.12 -13.50 -12.43
N GLY A 217 -0.61 -12.39 -12.96
CA GLY A 217 -1.16 -11.74 -14.16
C GLY A 217 -2.45 -10.94 -13.95
N SER A 218 -2.99 -10.85 -12.72
CA SER A 218 -4.18 -10.06 -12.41
C SER A 218 -3.94 -8.54 -12.33
N GLY A 219 -2.82 -8.00 -12.83
CA GLY A 219 -2.60 -6.54 -12.89
C GLY A 219 -2.27 -5.83 -11.57
N LYS A 220 -1.93 -6.53 -10.48
CA LYS A 220 -1.57 -5.91 -9.17
C LYS A 220 -0.52 -4.80 -9.30
N THR A 221 0.62 -5.12 -9.92
CA THR A 221 1.71 -4.19 -10.21
C THR A 221 1.23 -2.98 -11.03
N SER A 222 0.33 -3.19 -11.99
CA SER A 222 -0.26 -2.11 -12.79
C SER A 222 -1.05 -1.11 -11.94
N PHE A 223 -1.88 -1.59 -11.01
CA PHE A 223 -2.61 -0.70 -10.09
C PHE A 223 -1.66 0.04 -9.14
N ALA A 224 -0.63 -0.63 -8.63
CA ALA A 224 0.37 0.00 -7.76
C ALA A 224 1.17 1.08 -8.50
N ALA A 225 1.59 0.79 -9.73
CA ALA A 225 2.27 1.73 -10.62
C ALA A 225 1.38 2.92 -11.01
N GLN A 226 0.09 2.69 -11.27
CA GLN A 226 -0.86 3.78 -11.56
C GLN A 226 -1.01 4.73 -10.38
N PHE A 227 -1.09 4.19 -9.15
CA PHE A 227 -1.12 5.03 -7.95
C PHE A 227 0.17 5.82 -7.75
N CYS A 228 1.32 5.18 -8.01
CA CYS A 228 2.63 5.83 -7.99
C CYS A 228 2.69 6.99 -9.00
N LYS A 229 2.28 6.77 -10.25
CA LYS A 229 2.18 7.81 -11.29
C LYS A 229 1.29 8.97 -10.82
N ALA A 230 0.11 8.68 -10.29
CA ALA A 230 -0.84 9.70 -9.84
C ALA A 230 -0.30 10.51 -8.65
N ALA A 231 0.51 9.91 -7.78
CA ALA A 231 1.20 10.63 -6.71
C ALA A 231 2.31 11.54 -7.26
N CYS A 232 3.15 11.05 -8.17
CA CYS A 232 4.16 11.89 -8.81
C CYS A 232 3.55 13.05 -9.63
N GLU A 233 2.38 12.86 -10.26
CA GLU A 233 1.62 13.93 -10.94
C GLU A 233 1.15 15.03 -9.98
N ARG A 234 1.03 14.73 -8.69
CA ARG A 234 0.76 15.70 -7.62
C ARG A 234 2.03 16.28 -7.00
N GLU A 235 3.18 16.09 -7.65
CA GLU A 235 4.51 16.48 -7.16
C GLU A 235 4.89 15.79 -5.84
N GLU A 236 4.28 14.64 -5.55
CA GLU A 236 4.59 13.84 -4.37
C GLU A 236 5.73 12.86 -4.66
N SER A 237 6.57 12.62 -3.65
CA SER A 237 7.68 11.68 -3.76
C SER A 237 7.23 10.24 -3.49
N CYS A 238 7.67 9.33 -4.36
CA CYS A 238 7.28 7.91 -4.35
C CYS A 238 8.50 7.00 -4.22
N LEU A 239 8.45 6.08 -3.26
CA LEU A 239 9.46 5.03 -3.09
C LEU A 239 8.85 3.67 -3.42
N TYR A 240 9.46 2.96 -4.37
CA TYR A 240 8.97 1.68 -4.88
C TYR A 240 9.95 0.57 -4.51
N PHE A 241 9.54 -0.36 -3.64
CA PHE A 241 10.27 -1.58 -3.31
C PHE A 241 9.80 -2.72 -4.22
N ALA A 242 10.67 -3.15 -5.12
CA ALA A 242 10.40 -4.21 -6.09
C ALA A 242 11.12 -5.50 -5.70
N TYR A 243 10.37 -6.59 -5.57
CA TYR A 243 10.88 -7.90 -5.14
C TYR A 243 10.85 -8.98 -6.25
N GLU A 244 10.26 -8.67 -7.41
CA GLU A 244 10.17 -9.60 -8.55
C GLU A 244 10.91 -9.12 -9.79
N GLU A 245 10.75 -7.85 -10.13
CA GLU A 245 11.20 -7.28 -11.40
C GLU A 245 12.27 -6.20 -11.19
N SER A 246 13.16 -6.05 -12.17
CA SER A 246 14.14 -4.95 -12.17
C SER A 246 13.46 -3.61 -12.49
N PRO A 247 14.05 -2.45 -12.11
CA PRO A 247 13.47 -1.14 -12.41
C PRO A 247 13.18 -0.93 -13.90
N ASP A 248 14.11 -1.30 -14.78
CA ASP A 248 13.95 -1.18 -16.23
C ASP A 248 12.82 -2.06 -16.77
N GLN A 249 12.64 -3.25 -16.20
CA GLN A 249 11.56 -4.16 -16.59
C GLN A 249 10.20 -3.60 -16.18
N ILE A 250 10.08 -3.04 -14.97
CA ILE A 250 8.87 -2.36 -14.49
C ILE A 250 8.53 -1.21 -15.42
N ILE A 251 9.49 -0.33 -15.72
CA ILE A 251 9.28 0.83 -16.60
C ILE A 251 8.82 0.38 -17.99
N ARG A 252 9.47 -0.61 -18.59
CA ARG A 252 9.09 -1.15 -19.91
C ARG A 252 7.68 -1.72 -19.89
N ASN A 253 7.34 -2.52 -18.88
CA ASN A 253 6.04 -3.18 -18.78
C ASN A 253 4.92 -2.16 -18.54
N MET A 254 5.10 -1.21 -17.63
CA MET A 254 4.11 -0.18 -17.32
C MET A 254 3.87 0.75 -18.52
N ARG A 255 4.93 1.09 -19.26
CA ARG A 255 4.79 1.90 -20.48
C ARG A 255 3.94 1.21 -21.55
N SER A 256 3.96 -0.13 -21.62
CA SER A 256 3.15 -0.88 -22.60
C SER A 256 1.64 -0.79 -22.36
N ILE A 257 1.23 -0.38 -21.16
CA ILE A 257 -0.17 -0.18 -20.75
C ILE A 257 -0.46 1.30 -20.47
N GLY A 258 0.25 2.24 -21.09
CA GLY A 258 0.00 3.68 -20.96
C GLY A 258 0.46 4.33 -19.65
N ILE A 259 1.16 3.61 -18.78
CA ILE A 259 1.67 4.13 -17.50
C ILE A 259 3.16 4.47 -17.64
N ASP A 260 3.46 5.71 -18.00
CA ASP A 260 4.85 6.16 -18.11
C ASP A 260 5.41 6.66 -16.76
N LEU A 261 6.34 5.87 -16.20
CA LEU A 261 7.03 6.18 -14.95
C LEU A 261 8.41 6.82 -15.15
N LYS A 262 8.95 6.78 -16.37
CA LYS A 262 10.33 7.20 -16.65
C LYS A 262 10.60 8.67 -16.32
N PRO A 263 9.71 9.63 -16.65
CA PRO A 263 9.92 11.04 -16.30
C PRO A 263 10.08 11.26 -14.80
N TYR A 264 9.35 10.52 -13.97
CA TYR A 264 9.39 10.68 -12.52
C TYR A 264 10.65 10.10 -11.91
N LEU A 265 11.18 9.01 -12.49
CA LEU A 265 12.48 8.47 -12.11
C LEU A 265 13.60 9.47 -12.42
N ASP A 266 13.55 10.09 -13.61
CA ASP A 266 14.57 11.03 -14.07
C ASP A 266 14.53 12.36 -13.29
N SER A 267 13.34 12.79 -12.87
CA SER A 267 13.16 13.98 -12.01
C SER A 267 13.56 13.76 -10.54
N GLY A 268 13.73 12.51 -10.12
CA GLY A 268 13.98 12.14 -8.71
C GLY A 268 12.74 12.07 -7.82
N LEU A 269 11.54 12.36 -8.34
CA LEU A 269 10.27 12.17 -7.60
C LEU A 269 9.97 10.69 -7.32
N LEU A 270 10.39 9.79 -8.21
CA LEU A 270 10.27 8.35 -8.02
C LEU A 270 11.65 7.73 -7.79
N LYS A 271 11.75 6.88 -6.77
CA LYS A 271 12.90 6.01 -6.56
C LYS A 271 12.47 4.55 -6.51
N ILE A 272 13.07 3.70 -7.33
CA ILE A 272 12.81 2.25 -7.34
C ILE A 272 14.00 1.52 -6.70
N HIS A 273 13.77 0.81 -5.60
CA HIS A 273 14.72 -0.10 -4.99
C HIS A 273 14.32 -1.53 -5.30
N ALA A 274 15.08 -2.20 -6.15
CA ALA A 274 14.88 -3.60 -6.48
C ALA A 274 15.87 -4.48 -5.72
N SER A 275 15.37 -5.49 -5.00
CA SER A 275 16.20 -6.48 -4.32
C SER A 275 15.50 -7.84 -4.31
N ARG A 276 16.28 -8.93 -4.20
CA ARG A 276 15.70 -10.27 -4.06
C ARG A 276 15.22 -10.46 -2.62
N PRO A 277 14.06 -11.12 -2.38
CA PRO A 277 13.59 -11.42 -1.03
C PRO A 277 14.62 -12.20 -0.21
N MET A 278 15.31 -13.15 -0.83
CA MET A 278 16.32 -13.99 -0.16
C MET A 278 17.68 -13.30 0.04
N ALA A 279 17.85 -12.06 -0.44
CA ALA A 279 19.11 -11.34 -0.24
C ALA A 279 19.37 -11.06 1.24
N TYR A 280 18.30 -10.92 2.03
CA TYR A 280 18.33 -10.50 3.42
C TYR A 280 17.29 -11.25 4.25
N GLY A 281 17.54 -11.41 5.55
CA GLY A 281 16.50 -11.82 6.50
C GLY A 281 15.44 -10.72 6.69
N LEU A 282 14.28 -11.07 7.27
CA LEU A 282 13.14 -10.15 7.46
C LEU A 282 13.52 -8.85 8.20
N GLU A 283 14.34 -8.94 9.23
CA GLU A 283 14.78 -7.76 9.99
C GLU A 283 15.69 -6.86 9.17
N MET A 284 16.55 -7.44 8.32
CA MET A 284 17.42 -6.67 7.46
C MET A 284 16.64 -5.96 6.34
N HIS A 285 15.58 -6.59 5.82
CA HIS A 285 14.62 -5.89 4.96
C HIS A 285 13.97 -4.70 5.65
N LEU A 286 13.52 -4.85 6.90
CA LEU A 286 12.92 -3.77 7.68
C LEU A 286 13.88 -2.58 7.89
N ILE A 287 15.14 -2.86 8.25
CA ILE A 287 16.19 -1.85 8.42
C ILE A 287 16.44 -1.10 7.12
N THR A 288 16.67 -1.86 6.05
CA THR A 288 16.97 -1.32 4.73
C THR A 288 15.82 -0.43 4.24
N MET A 289 14.58 -0.91 4.34
CA MET A 289 13.40 -0.13 3.98
C MET A 289 13.33 1.17 4.79
N ARG A 290 13.52 1.09 6.11
CA ARG A 290 13.51 2.26 7.00
C ARG A 290 14.60 3.28 6.64
N LYS A 291 15.82 2.81 6.32
CA LYS A 291 16.92 3.68 5.88
C LYS A 291 16.56 4.45 4.62
N PHE A 292 15.95 3.77 3.64
CA PHE A 292 15.46 4.44 2.43
C PHE A 292 14.34 5.44 2.75
N LEU A 293 13.43 5.13 3.67
CA LEU A 293 12.38 6.06 4.10
C LEU A 293 12.93 7.30 4.81
N ASP A 294 13.87 7.14 5.73
CA ASP A 294 14.48 8.26 6.46
C ASP A 294 15.33 9.16 5.53
N THR A 295 15.96 8.57 4.51
CA THR A 295 16.80 9.30 3.53
C THR A 295 15.97 9.99 2.45
N PHE A 296 15.02 9.27 1.83
CA PHE A 296 14.25 9.76 0.68
C PHE A 296 12.99 10.54 1.10
N LYS A 297 12.45 10.27 2.29
CA LYS A 297 11.25 10.90 2.87
C LYS A 297 10.03 10.91 1.91
N PRO A 298 9.62 9.73 1.41
CA PRO A 298 8.50 9.65 0.47
C PRO A 298 7.16 10.01 1.09
N ASN A 299 6.23 10.49 0.27
CA ASN A 299 4.81 10.62 0.62
C ASN A 299 4.06 9.30 0.39
N VAL A 300 4.50 8.51 -0.59
CA VAL A 300 3.89 7.23 -0.98
C VAL A 300 4.96 6.14 -1.08
N VAL A 301 4.64 4.97 -0.54
CA VAL A 301 5.49 3.78 -0.61
C VAL A 301 4.74 2.66 -1.32
N VAL A 302 5.39 2.01 -2.26
CA VAL A 302 4.89 0.79 -2.91
C VAL A 302 5.75 -0.39 -2.51
N ILE A 303 5.13 -1.52 -2.14
CA ILE A 303 5.81 -2.80 -1.88
C ILE A 303 5.22 -3.87 -2.81
N ASP A 304 6.03 -4.35 -3.77
CA ASP A 304 5.55 -5.18 -4.86
C ASP A 304 6.42 -6.44 -5.12
N PRO A 305 5.95 -7.65 -4.76
CA PRO A 305 4.88 -7.95 -3.82
C PRO A 305 5.39 -8.22 -2.40
N ILE A 306 4.56 -7.84 -1.43
CA ILE A 306 4.81 -8.10 -0.01
C ILE A 306 4.73 -9.59 0.33
N SER A 307 4.01 -10.37 -0.48
CA SER A 307 3.95 -11.83 -0.34
C SER A 307 5.31 -12.49 -0.55
N ASN A 308 6.25 -11.86 -1.25
CA ASN A 308 7.56 -12.50 -1.43
C ASN A 308 8.40 -12.50 -0.16
N LEU A 309 8.07 -11.65 0.82
CA LEU A 309 8.67 -11.68 2.14
C LEU A 309 8.17 -12.88 2.97
N THR A 310 7.04 -13.50 2.63
CA THR A 310 6.57 -14.71 3.34
C THR A 310 7.45 -15.93 3.10
N ASN A 311 8.30 -15.90 2.07
CA ASN A 311 9.24 -16.97 1.78
C ASN A 311 10.55 -16.85 2.58
N VAL A 312 10.74 -15.76 3.33
CA VAL A 312 11.98 -15.46 4.07
C VAL A 312 11.91 -15.89 5.55
N GLY A 313 10.71 -16.08 6.10
CA GLY A 313 10.51 -16.49 7.48
C GLY A 313 9.08 -16.95 7.75
N THR A 314 8.75 -17.21 9.01
CA THR A 314 7.41 -17.73 9.35
C THR A 314 6.32 -16.67 9.14
N GLN A 315 5.07 -17.11 8.96
CA GLN A 315 3.92 -16.19 8.80
C GLN A 315 3.78 -15.22 9.99
N THR A 316 4.11 -15.67 11.20
CA THR A 316 4.10 -14.84 12.42
C THR A 316 5.18 -13.77 12.36
N ASP A 317 6.40 -14.12 11.98
CA ASP A 317 7.53 -13.17 11.91
C ASP A 317 7.27 -12.10 10.85
N VAL A 318 6.75 -12.48 9.69
CA VAL A 318 6.36 -11.56 8.63
C VAL A 318 5.29 -10.61 9.15
N ARG A 319 4.26 -11.12 9.83
CA ARG A 319 3.20 -10.28 10.40
C ARG A 319 3.75 -9.28 11.41
N LEU A 320 4.67 -9.70 12.29
CA LEU A 320 5.31 -8.82 13.28
C LEU A 320 6.17 -7.75 12.61
N MET A 321 6.96 -8.13 11.62
CA MET A 321 7.77 -7.20 10.84
C MET A 321 6.90 -6.17 10.11
N LEU A 322 5.86 -6.62 9.42
CA LEU A 322 4.92 -5.75 8.72
C LEU A 322 4.15 -4.83 9.64
N THR A 323 3.76 -5.29 10.83
CA THR A 323 3.11 -4.44 11.83
C THR A 323 4.02 -3.27 12.21
N ARG A 324 5.28 -3.56 12.54
CA ARG A 324 6.28 -2.53 12.86
C ARG A 324 6.52 -1.57 11.69
N PHE A 325 6.56 -2.10 10.47
CA PHE A 325 6.74 -1.27 9.27
C PHE A 325 5.54 -0.35 9.02
N ILE A 326 4.32 -0.88 9.10
CA ILE A 326 3.08 -0.12 8.91
C ILE A 326 2.95 0.97 9.98
N ASP A 327 3.22 0.66 11.24
CA ASP A 327 3.18 1.64 12.33
C ASP A 327 4.16 2.79 12.06
N TYR A 328 5.37 2.45 11.60
CA TYR A 328 6.38 3.43 11.23
C TYR A 328 5.92 4.35 10.08
N LEU A 329 5.24 3.81 9.06
CA LEU A 329 4.68 4.59 7.95
C LEU A 329 3.54 5.50 8.42
N LYS A 330 2.62 4.97 9.24
CA LYS A 330 1.48 5.72 9.78
C LYS A 330 1.92 6.89 10.66
N LEU A 331 2.95 6.70 11.50
CA LEU A 331 3.53 7.77 12.32
C LEU A 331 4.09 8.94 11.50
N ARG A 332 4.43 8.72 10.22
CA ARG A 332 4.91 9.75 9.29
C ARG A 332 3.86 10.18 8.26
N ASN A 333 2.61 9.71 8.39
CA ASN A 333 1.53 9.99 7.45
C ASN A 333 1.87 9.57 5.99
N ILE A 334 2.66 8.50 5.84
CA ILE A 334 3.07 7.95 4.54
C ILE A 334 2.00 6.96 4.06
N THR A 335 1.51 7.12 2.84
CA THR A 335 0.53 6.20 2.25
C THR A 335 1.24 4.97 1.67
N ALA A 336 0.79 3.77 2.03
CA ALA A 336 1.43 2.53 1.59
C ALA A 336 0.53 1.73 0.64
N VAL A 337 1.06 1.28 -0.49
CA VAL A 337 0.42 0.30 -1.37
C VAL A 337 1.24 -0.98 -1.38
N CYS A 338 0.63 -2.06 -0.93
CA CYS A 338 1.24 -3.38 -0.88
C CYS A 338 0.51 -4.29 -1.86
N THR A 339 1.23 -5.03 -2.69
CA THR A 339 0.62 -6.08 -3.53
C THR A 339 0.86 -7.45 -2.91
N SER A 340 -0.08 -8.38 -3.07
CA SER A 340 0.03 -9.73 -2.52
C SER A 340 -0.46 -10.76 -3.54
N LEU A 341 0.38 -11.76 -3.80
CA LEU A 341 0.03 -12.90 -4.65
C LEU A 341 -0.87 -13.87 -3.87
N VAL A 342 -1.92 -14.36 -4.54
CA VAL A 342 -2.78 -15.43 -4.04
C VAL A 342 -2.64 -16.63 -4.98
N GLU A 343 -2.35 -17.81 -4.43
CA GLU A 343 -2.00 -19.01 -5.22
C GLU A 343 -3.21 -19.70 -5.87
N HIS A 344 -4.39 -19.60 -5.27
CA HIS A 344 -5.61 -20.24 -5.79
C HIS A 344 -6.80 -19.27 -5.85
N GLU A 345 -7.64 -19.43 -6.88
CA GLU A 345 -8.89 -18.69 -7.07
C GLU A 345 -10.01 -19.12 -6.11
N SER A 346 -9.75 -20.10 -5.23
CA SER A 346 -10.70 -20.53 -4.21
C SER A 346 -10.95 -19.40 -3.21
N THR A 347 -12.19 -19.32 -2.73
CA THR A 347 -12.70 -18.33 -1.77
C THR A 347 -11.93 -18.27 -0.44
N ALA A 348 -11.01 -19.19 -0.20
CA ALA A 348 -10.12 -19.20 0.95
C ALA A 348 -8.80 -18.49 0.62
N GLY A 349 -8.78 -17.16 0.75
CA GLY A 349 -7.61 -16.31 0.63
C GLY A 349 -6.60 -16.45 1.79
N ILE A 350 -6.26 -17.68 2.18
CA ILE A 350 -5.53 -18.02 3.42
C ILE A 350 -4.20 -17.26 3.51
N ASN A 351 -3.50 -17.04 2.38
CA ASN A 351 -2.22 -16.31 2.38
C ASN A 351 -2.40 -14.79 2.53
N ALA A 352 -3.47 -14.22 1.95
CA ALA A 352 -3.78 -12.80 2.08
C ALA A 352 -4.49 -12.46 3.40
N GLU A 353 -5.10 -13.42 4.08
CA GLU A 353 -5.91 -13.19 5.29
C GLU A 353 -5.06 -12.64 6.45
N GLY A 354 -3.86 -13.18 6.66
CA GLY A 354 -2.93 -12.69 7.69
C GLY A 354 -2.49 -11.24 7.47
N ILE A 355 -2.08 -10.91 6.25
CA ILE A 355 -1.59 -9.57 5.86
C ILE A 355 -2.74 -8.58 5.75
N SER A 356 -3.86 -8.99 5.18
CA SER A 356 -5.03 -8.13 5.01
C SER A 356 -5.53 -7.61 6.36
N SER A 357 -5.44 -8.38 7.45
CA SER A 357 -5.85 -7.92 8.78
C SER A 357 -5.17 -6.62 9.24
N LEU A 358 -3.92 -6.39 8.81
CA LEU A 358 -3.09 -5.22 9.12
C LEU A 358 -3.41 -3.99 8.24
N MET A 359 -4.15 -4.21 7.15
CA MET A 359 -4.37 -3.21 6.10
C MET A 359 -5.67 -2.45 6.34
N ASP A 360 -5.69 -1.16 6.02
CA ASP A 360 -6.90 -0.34 6.17
C ASP A 360 -7.87 -0.55 5.00
N THR A 361 -7.32 -0.64 3.78
CA THR A 361 -8.08 -0.86 2.54
C THR A 361 -7.62 -2.13 1.85
N TRP A 362 -8.55 -2.96 1.37
CA TRP A 362 -8.25 -4.18 0.63
C TRP A 362 -9.00 -4.21 -0.69
N VAL A 363 -8.24 -4.15 -1.77
CA VAL A 363 -8.68 -4.30 -3.15
C VAL A 363 -8.30 -5.70 -3.63
N ASN A 364 -9.23 -6.38 -4.28
CA ASN A 364 -9.05 -7.75 -4.73
C ASN A 364 -9.27 -7.83 -6.25
N LEU A 365 -8.27 -8.41 -6.93
CA LEU A 365 -8.24 -8.62 -8.37
C LEU A 365 -8.36 -10.11 -8.65
N ARG A 366 -9.42 -10.50 -9.36
CA ARG A 366 -9.72 -11.89 -9.69
C ARG A 366 -10.01 -12.07 -11.17
N PHE A 367 -9.80 -13.27 -11.67
CA PHE A 367 -10.27 -13.64 -12.99
C PHE A 367 -11.68 -14.23 -12.90
N PHE A 368 -12.47 -13.99 -13.93
CA PHE A 368 -13.78 -14.56 -14.15
C PHE A 368 -13.73 -15.31 -15.48
N GLU A 369 -13.92 -16.62 -15.42
CA GLU A 369 -13.93 -17.48 -16.60
C GLU A 369 -15.37 -17.72 -17.03
N ASN A 370 -15.82 -16.95 -18.02
CA ASN A 370 -17.15 -17.08 -18.61
C ASN A 370 -17.00 -17.17 -20.13
N SER A 371 -17.83 -17.97 -20.80
CA SER A 371 -17.91 -18.02 -22.28
C SER A 371 -16.57 -18.27 -23.00
N ASN A 372 -15.70 -19.12 -22.44
CA ASN A 372 -14.33 -19.39 -22.93
C ASN A 372 -13.39 -18.15 -22.94
N GLU A 373 -13.72 -17.11 -22.19
CA GLU A 373 -12.88 -15.93 -22.01
C GLU A 373 -12.48 -15.77 -20.54
N ARG A 374 -11.28 -15.23 -20.31
CA ARG A 374 -10.76 -14.94 -18.98
C ARG A 374 -10.79 -13.43 -18.74
N ASN A 375 -11.89 -12.96 -18.16
CA ASN A 375 -12.10 -11.55 -17.87
C ASN A 375 -11.53 -11.18 -16.51
N ARG A 376 -11.11 -9.93 -16.34
CA ARG A 376 -10.51 -9.46 -15.08
C ARG A 376 -11.50 -8.61 -14.32
N GLY A 377 -11.73 -8.97 -13.06
CA GLY A 377 -12.62 -8.24 -12.16
C GLY A 377 -11.88 -7.65 -10.96
N ILE A 378 -12.35 -6.48 -10.53
CA ILE A 378 -11.90 -5.76 -9.33
C ILE A 378 -13.07 -5.64 -8.35
N SER A 379 -12.77 -5.80 -7.07
CA SER A 379 -13.69 -5.48 -5.97
C SER A 379 -12.95 -4.87 -4.78
N VAL A 380 -13.62 -3.96 -4.07
CA VAL A 380 -13.13 -3.43 -2.78
C VAL A 380 -13.74 -4.27 -1.67
N ILE A 381 -12.92 -5.07 -1.01
CA ILE A 381 -13.37 -5.98 0.07
C ILE A 381 -13.60 -5.20 1.36
N LYS A 382 -12.72 -4.24 1.65
CA LYS A 382 -12.85 -3.36 2.81
C LYS A 382 -12.18 -2.02 2.56
N SER A 383 -12.67 -1.00 3.23
CA SER A 383 -12.03 0.31 3.30
C SER A 383 -12.38 0.98 4.63
N ARG A 384 -11.49 0.93 5.62
CA ARG A 384 -11.77 1.49 6.96
C ARG A 384 -12.00 3.00 6.88
N GLY A 385 -13.07 3.49 7.53
CA GLY A 385 -13.40 4.91 7.59
C GLY A 385 -14.02 5.51 6.33
N MET A 386 -14.30 4.71 5.29
CA MET A 386 -14.92 5.16 4.04
C MET A 386 -16.00 4.18 3.58
N GLY A 387 -17.10 4.70 3.02
CA GLY A 387 -18.02 3.85 2.24
C GLY A 387 -17.32 3.36 0.97
N HIS A 388 -17.55 2.10 0.61
CA HIS A 388 -17.02 1.54 -0.63
C HIS A 388 -18.10 0.74 -1.38
N SER A 389 -17.89 0.56 -2.67
CA SER A 389 -18.75 -0.26 -3.51
C SER A 389 -18.70 -1.73 -3.07
N ASN A 390 -19.86 -2.38 -3.09
CA ASN A 390 -20.03 -3.83 -2.92
C ASN A 390 -20.09 -4.57 -4.27
N GLN A 391 -19.91 -3.87 -5.39
CA GLN A 391 -19.99 -4.44 -6.73
C GLN A 391 -18.63 -4.96 -7.19
N ILE A 392 -18.68 -6.03 -7.99
CA ILE A 392 -17.55 -6.50 -8.78
C ILE A 392 -17.64 -5.81 -10.14
N ARG A 393 -16.53 -5.24 -10.62
CA ARG A 393 -16.45 -4.54 -11.91
C ARG A 393 -15.37 -5.16 -12.78
N GLU A 394 -15.63 -5.24 -14.07
CA GLU A 394 -14.61 -5.59 -15.05
C GLU A 394 -13.60 -4.44 -15.19
N TYR A 395 -12.33 -4.76 -15.38
CA TYR A 395 -11.33 -3.75 -15.76
C TYR A 395 -10.45 -4.25 -16.90
N LEU A 396 -10.02 -3.30 -17.73
CA LEU A 396 -9.17 -3.52 -18.90
C LEU A 396 -7.82 -2.85 -18.67
N LEU A 397 -6.75 -3.51 -19.11
CA LEU A 397 -5.45 -2.87 -19.26
C LEU A 397 -5.31 -2.47 -20.73
N THR A 398 -5.35 -1.17 -21.00
CA THR A 398 -5.25 -0.59 -22.34
C THR A 398 -3.90 0.09 -22.51
N ASP A 399 -3.58 0.49 -23.74
CA ASP A 399 -2.43 1.34 -24.08
C ASP A 399 -2.52 2.77 -23.51
N HIS A 400 -3.66 3.12 -22.89
CA HIS A 400 -3.92 4.42 -22.27
C HIS A 400 -4.06 4.35 -20.74
N GLY A 401 -3.90 3.17 -20.13
CA GLY A 401 -3.97 2.98 -18.69
C GLY A 401 -4.94 1.89 -18.25
N ILE A 402 -5.48 2.04 -17.04
CA ILE A 402 -6.43 1.12 -16.43
C ILE A 402 -7.83 1.69 -16.57
N GLU A 403 -8.72 0.94 -17.23
CA GLU A 403 -10.11 1.32 -17.44
C GLU A 403 -11.05 0.37 -16.69
N ILE A 404 -11.79 0.88 -15.72
CA ILE A 404 -12.80 0.10 -14.98
C ILE A 404 -14.17 0.35 -15.61
N GLN A 405 -14.81 -0.72 -16.05
CA GLN A 405 -16.09 -0.71 -16.73
C GLN A 405 -17.27 -0.57 -15.76
N ASP A 406 -18.41 -0.13 -16.29
CA ASP A 406 -19.67 -0.20 -15.55
C ASP A 406 -20.20 -1.63 -15.45
N VAL A 407 -20.84 -1.90 -14.31
CA VAL A 407 -21.52 -3.16 -14.04
C VAL A 407 -22.66 -3.30 -15.04
N TYR A 408 -22.66 -4.43 -15.75
CA TYR A 408 -23.73 -4.78 -16.67
C TYR A 408 -24.38 -6.09 -16.21
N LEU A 409 -25.66 -6.02 -15.87
CA LEU A 409 -26.44 -7.16 -15.42
C LEU A 409 -27.27 -7.66 -16.60
N GLY A 410 -27.15 -8.94 -16.92
CA GLY A 410 -27.98 -9.57 -17.93
C GLY A 410 -29.45 -9.70 -17.48
N PRO A 411 -30.35 -10.13 -18.39
CA PRO A 411 -31.77 -10.30 -18.10
C PRO A 411 -32.05 -11.23 -16.91
N SER A 412 -31.18 -12.21 -16.67
CA SER A 412 -31.24 -13.18 -15.56
C SER A 412 -30.71 -12.64 -14.23
N GLY A 413 -30.15 -11.43 -14.20
CA GLY A 413 -29.50 -10.83 -13.03
C GLY A 413 -28.02 -11.22 -12.86
N ASP A 414 -27.47 -12.05 -13.75
CA ASP A 414 -26.06 -12.44 -13.74
C ASP A 414 -25.16 -11.30 -14.25
N LEU A 415 -23.96 -11.20 -13.67
CA LEU A 415 -22.94 -10.24 -14.08
C LEU A 415 -22.31 -10.67 -15.41
N LEU A 416 -22.52 -9.88 -16.45
CA LEU A 416 -21.93 -10.11 -17.77
C LEU A 416 -20.63 -9.29 -17.93
N MET A 417 -19.62 -9.91 -18.51
CA MET A 417 -18.30 -9.33 -18.79
C MET A 417 -17.83 -9.75 -20.19
N GLY A 418 -16.89 -9.01 -20.77
CA GLY A 418 -16.27 -9.35 -22.05
C GLY A 418 -17.27 -9.52 -23.20
N SER A 419 -17.10 -10.58 -24.00
CA SER A 419 -17.94 -10.87 -25.17
C SER A 419 -19.43 -11.03 -24.83
N SER A 420 -19.77 -11.66 -23.70
CA SER A 420 -21.16 -11.85 -23.28
C SER A 420 -21.88 -10.53 -23.06
N LYS A 421 -21.19 -9.52 -22.52
CA LYS A 421 -21.73 -8.17 -22.38
C LYS A 421 -21.94 -7.51 -23.74
N ALA A 422 -20.94 -7.59 -24.63
CA ALA A 422 -21.00 -6.98 -25.96
C ALA A 422 -22.12 -7.56 -26.83
N VAL A 423 -22.36 -8.88 -26.74
CA VAL A 423 -23.47 -9.55 -27.43
C VAL A 423 -24.81 -9.05 -26.92
N GLN A 424 -24.99 -8.99 -25.59
CA GLN A 424 -26.25 -8.52 -24.99
C GLN A 424 -26.52 -7.04 -25.33
N GLU A 425 -25.50 -6.17 -25.27
CA GLU A 425 -25.63 -4.76 -25.66
C GLU A 425 -26.01 -4.62 -27.15
N ALA A 426 -25.46 -5.45 -28.03
CA ALA A 426 -25.81 -5.45 -29.45
C ALA A 426 -27.24 -5.95 -29.71
N GLU A 427 -27.69 -6.98 -28.99
CA GLU A 427 -29.06 -7.48 -29.06
C GLU A 427 -30.07 -6.43 -28.58
N GLU A 428 -29.82 -5.78 -27.44
CA GLU A 428 -30.65 -4.70 -26.90
C GLU A 428 -30.70 -3.49 -27.84
N LEU A 429 -29.55 -3.13 -28.44
CA LEU A 429 -29.50 -2.06 -29.44
C LEU A 429 -30.33 -2.43 -30.67
N ALA A 430 -30.19 -3.64 -31.20
CA ALA A 430 -30.95 -4.12 -32.35
C ALA A 430 -32.46 -4.16 -32.05
N GLU A 431 -32.85 -4.60 -30.85
CA GLU A 431 -34.24 -4.59 -30.41
C GLU A 431 -34.78 -3.16 -30.30
N SER A 432 -34.02 -2.24 -29.70
CA SER A 432 -34.43 -0.83 -29.59
C SER A 432 -34.62 -0.17 -30.96
N VAL A 433 -33.76 -0.49 -31.93
CA VAL A 433 -33.86 0.00 -33.31
C VAL A 433 -35.10 -0.60 -33.99
N ALA A 434 -35.33 -1.91 -33.83
CA ALA A 434 -36.53 -2.56 -34.38
C ALA A 434 -37.82 -2.01 -33.78
N GLN A 435 -37.86 -1.77 -32.47
CA GLN A 435 -38.99 -1.15 -31.78
C GLN A 435 -39.25 0.27 -32.32
N ARG A 436 -38.19 1.08 -32.50
CA ARG A 436 -38.29 2.42 -33.07
C ARG A 436 -38.81 2.40 -34.52
N GLN A 437 -38.30 1.50 -35.36
CA GLN A 437 -38.78 1.34 -36.74
C GLN A 437 -40.25 0.89 -36.79
N ASN A 438 -40.66 -0.03 -35.92
CA ASN A 438 -42.05 -0.44 -35.81
C ASN A 438 -42.97 0.70 -35.35
N ALA A 439 -42.53 1.51 -34.39
CA ALA A 439 -43.25 2.69 -33.95
C ALA A 439 -43.40 3.72 -35.09
N ASP A 440 -42.33 3.99 -35.84
CA ASP A 440 -42.36 4.89 -37.00
C ASP A 440 -43.27 4.36 -38.12
N ARG A 441 -43.27 3.04 -38.38
CA ARG A 441 -44.18 2.43 -39.35
C ARG A 441 -45.64 2.60 -38.94
N LYS A 442 -45.98 2.27 -37.69
CA LYS A 442 -47.33 2.47 -37.14
C LYS A 442 -47.76 3.93 -37.20
N LYS A 443 -46.85 4.86 -36.91
CA LYS A 443 -47.10 6.30 -37.02
C LYS A 443 -47.49 6.67 -38.46
N ARG A 444 -46.73 6.23 -39.47
CA ARG A 444 -47.05 6.49 -40.89
C ARG A 444 -48.38 5.86 -41.33
N GLU A 445 -48.67 4.64 -40.88
CA GLU A 445 -49.96 3.98 -41.14
C GLU A 445 -51.12 4.78 -40.55
N LEU A 446 -51.00 5.26 -39.31
CA LEU A 446 -52.00 6.11 -38.66
C LEU A 446 -52.13 7.46 -39.37
N GLU A 447 -51.04 8.11 -39.75
CA GLU A 447 -51.06 9.37 -40.52
C GLU A 447 -51.78 9.19 -41.88
N THR A 448 -51.54 8.07 -42.55
CA THR A 448 -52.23 7.75 -43.82
C THR A 448 -53.72 7.50 -43.60
N ARG A 449 -54.08 6.80 -42.52
CA ARG A 449 -55.48 6.54 -42.15
C ARG A 449 -56.21 7.82 -41.76
N LEU A 450 -55.56 8.74 -41.04
CA LEU A 450 -56.09 10.06 -40.72
C LEU A 450 -56.38 10.85 -42.00
N LYS A 451 -55.44 10.93 -42.95
CA LYS A 451 -55.66 11.60 -44.24
C LYS A 451 -56.83 11.00 -45.03
N SER A 452 -56.99 9.68 -45.00
CA SER A 452 -58.13 9.01 -45.65
C SER A 452 -59.47 9.36 -44.98
N LEU A 453 -59.50 9.39 -43.64
CA LEU A 453 -60.68 9.83 -42.89
C LEU A 453 -61.01 11.30 -43.17
N ASP A 454 -60.01 12.19 -43.23
CA ASP A 454 -60.21 13.59 -43.58
C ASP A 454 -60.80 13.75 -44.99
N ALA A 455 -60.36 12.94 -45.95
CA ALA A 455 -60.93 12.92 -47.30
C ALA A 455 -62.38 12.42 -47.32
N GLN A 456 -62.72 11.41 -46.51
CA GLN A 456 -64.10 10.94 -46.36
C GLN A 456 -65.00 12.01 -45.73
N ILE A 457 -64.52 12.71 -44.71
CA ILE A 457 -65.23 13.84 -44.09
C ILE A 457 -65.48 14.93 -45.12
N ALA A 458 -64.48 15.29 -45.93
CA ALA A 458 -64.64 16.28 -46.99
C ALA A 458 -65.69 15.87 -48.03
N SER A 459 -65.70 14.60 -48.44
CA SER A 459 -66.71 14.04 -49.35
C SER A 459 -68.11 14.09 -48.75
N LEU A 460 -68.26 13.64 -47.49
CA LEU A 460 -69.54 13.67 -46.77
C LEU A 460 -70.06 15.08 -46.59
N ASN A 461 -69.19 16.06 -46.31
CA ASN A 461 -69.56 17.46 -46.23
C ASN A 461 -70.03 18.00 -47.59
N SER A 462 -69.40 17.58 -48.69
CA SER A 462 -69.84 17.96 -50.04
C SER A 462 -71.21 17.35 -50.39
N GLU A 463 -71.45 16.09 -50.02
CA GLU A 463 -72.75 15.44 -50.20
C GLU A 463 -73.84 16.13 -49.36
N TYR A 464 -73.52 16.48 -48.11
CA TYR A 464 -74.40 17.22 -47.22
C TYR A 464 -74.83 18.57 -47.80
N GLU A 465 -73.89 19.38 -48.31
CA GLU A 465 -74.22 20.66 -48.94
C GLU A 465 -75.07 20.47 -50.21
N THR A 466 -74.81 19.43 -51.00
CA THR A 466 -75.62 19.13 -52.20
C THR A 466 -77.07 18.79 -51.83
N GLN A 467 -77.28 17.95 -50.81
CA GLN A 467 -78.63 17.60 -50.35
C GLN A 467 -79.36 18.81 -49.75
N LYS A 468 -78.63 19.70 -49.08
CA LYS A 468 -79.18 20.93 -48.53
C LYS A 468 -79.64 21.88 -49.64
N GLU A 469 -78.84 22.08 -50.70
CA GLU A 469 -79.25 22.87 -51.87
C GLU A 469 -80.49 22.28 -52.57
N GLU A 470 -80.57 20.96 -52.68
CA GLU A 470 -81.73 20.27 -53.26
C GLU A 470 -83.00 20.46 -52.40
N LEU A 471 -82.86 20.36 -51.07
CA LEU A 471 -83.94 20.65 -50.13
C LEU A 471 -84.41 22.11 -50.25
N ASP A 472 -83.48 23.06 -50.31
CA ASP A 472 -83.80 24.48 -50.46
C ASP A 472 -84.54 24.77 -51.79
N ARG A 473 -84.14 24.10 -52.88
CA ARG A 473 -84.87 24.16 -54.16
C ARG A 473 -86.28 23.61 -54.04
N LEU A 474 -86.47 22.45 -53.41
CA LEU A 474 -87.79 21.85 -53.21
C LEU A 474 -88.73 22.76 -52.40
N ILE A 475 -88.19 23.42 -51.37
CA ILE A 475 -88.95 24.42 -50.59
C ILE A 475 -89.34 25.62 -51.46
N SER A 476 -88.41 26.14 -52.27
CA SER A 476 -88.68 27.25 -53.19
C SER A 476 -89.72 26.89 -54.25
N ASP A 477 -89.64 25.70 -54.84
CA ASP A 477 -90.60 25.22 -55.84
C ASP A 477 -91.99 25.01 -55.24
N GLN A 478 -92.08 24.51 -54.00
CA GLN A 478 -93.35 24.45 -53.28
C GLN A 478 -93.93 25.84 -52.99
N GLN A 479 -93.10 26.82 -52.63
CA GLN A 479 -93.55 28.19 -52.42
C GLN A 479 -94.07 28.82 -53.72
N LEU A 480 -93.34 28.67 -54.82
CA LEU A 480 -93.76 29.13 -56.16
C LEU A 480 -95.03 28.42 -56.65
N GLY A 481 -95.16 27.12 -56.38
CA GLY A 481 -96.36 26.36 -56.70
C GLY A 481 -97.58 26.80 -55.89
N ASN A 482 -97.40 27.09 -54.60
CA ASN A 482 -98.45 27.63 -53.74
C ASN A 482 -98.84 29.07 -54.14
N GLU A 483 -97.88 29.91 -54.53
CA GLU A 483 -98.16 31.24 -55.08
C GLU A 483 -98.93 31.14 -56.40
N ALA A 484 -98.51 30.28 -57.34
CA ALA A 484 -99.22 30.07 -58.61
C ALA A 484 -100.64 29.52 -58.42
N LEU A 485 -100.87 28.66 -57.42
CA LEU A 485 -102.21 28.19 -57.04
C LEU A 485 -103.06 29.31 -56.42
N ALA A 486 -102.45 30.23 -55.67
CA ALA A 486 -103.14 31.41 -55.14
C ALA A 486 -103.50 32.40 -56.26
N THR A 487 -102.60 32.66 -57.22
CA THR A 487 -102.88 33.50 -58.40
C THR A 487 -103.93 32.85 -59.29
N GLY A 488 -103.83 31.54 -59.54
CA GLY A 488 -104.82 30.78 -60.32
C GLY A 488 -106.19 30.72 -59.66
N ARG A 489 -106.28 30.64 -58.32
CA ARG A 489 -107.56 30.79 -57.58
C ARG A 489 -108.12 32.21 -57.70
N SER A 490 -107.27 33.23 -57.67
CA SER A 490 -107.67 34.64 -57.87
C SER A 490 -108.18 34.91 -59.29
N GLU A 491 -107.57 34.28 -60.30
CA GLU A 491 -107.94 34.41 -61.72
C GLU A 491 -109.20 33.60 -62.08
N LEU A 492 -109.38 32.40 -61.51
CA LEU A 492 -110.62 31.62 -61.59
C LEU A 492 -111.80 32.29 -60.87
N ALA A 493 -111.56 33.01 -59.77
CA ALA A 493 -112.58 33.82 -59.10
C ALA A 493 -113.02 35.03 -59.96
N ARG A 494 -112.10 35.63 -60.74
CA ARG A 494 -112.39 36.76 -61.63
C ARG A 494 -113.22 36.36 -62.87
N ILE A 495 -113.05 35.13 -63.37
CA ILE A 495 -113.79 34.61 -64.54
C ILE A 495 -115.22 34.15 -64.18
N ARG A 496 -115.50 33.82 -62.90
CA ARG A 496 -116.76 33.19 -62.50
C ARG A 496 -117.90 34.11 -62.03
N LYS A 497 -117.78 35.44 -62.09
CA LYS A 497 -118.84 36.42 -61.70
C LYS A 497 -119.66 35.93 -60.48
N ALA A 498 -118.98 35.51 -59.43
CA ALA A 498 -119.59 35.15 -58.16
C ALA A 498 -119.34 36.30 -57.19
N ASP A 499 -120.40 36.77 -56.55
CA ASP A 499 -120.33 37.76 -55.48
C ASP A 499 -119.52 37.22 -54.30
N LYS A 500 -118.76 38.12 -53.67
CA LYS A 500 -117.95 37.89 -52.47
C LYS A 500 -118.81 37.53 -51.25
N PRO A 501 -118.24 36.79 -50.30
CA PRO A 501 -118.16 37.18 -48.89
C PRO A 501 -116.91 38.04 -48.64
#